data_AF-A0A3B8L2K8-F1
#
_entry.id   AF-A0A3B8L2K8-F1
#
_cell.length_a   1.000
_cell.length_b   1.000
_cell.length_c   1.000
_cell.angle_alpha   90.00
_cell.angle_beta   90.00
_cell.angle_gamma   90.00
#
_symmetry.space_group_name_H-M   'P 1'
#
loop_
_entity.id
_entity.type
_entity.pdbx_description
1 polymer ?
#
loop_
_entity_poly.entity_id
_entity_poly.type
_entity_poly.pdbx_seq_one_letter_code
_entity_poly.pdbx_strand_id
1 'polypeptide(L)'
;MPVDQCVTGARVVLGWPGTSEMAPERIERFRPEIESLNVDLVDDPADMIGQVDAALVLSLSGTPHLERTRPFLAAGLPVFVDKPMACRWDDAREMFRLAEAADVPFFSGSAMRFCEEVVDFCKLR
;
A
#
# COMPACT_ATOMS: atom_id res chain seq x y z
N MET A 1 -18.86 -4.28 2.90
CA MET A 1 -18.28 -3.39 1.86
C MET A 1 -19.19 -3.44 0.65
N PRO A 2 -19.50 -2.31 0.00
CA PRO A 2 -20.22 -2.33 -1.26
C PRO A 2 -19.45 -3.21 -2.26
N VAL A 3 -20.10 -4.24 -2.77
CA VAL A 3 -19.48 -5.30 -3.60
C VAL A 3 -19.07 -4.77 -4.99
N ASP A 4 -19.54 -3.57 -5.32
CA ASP A 4 -19.33 -2.84 -6.57
C ASP A 4 -18.02 -2.05 -6.62
N GLN A 5 -17.32 -1.85 -5.49
CA GLN A 5 -16.02 -1.15 -5.46
C GLN A 5 -14.86 -2.15 -5.39
N CYS A 6 -14.66 -2.91 -6.45
CA CYS A 6 -13.57 -3.87 -6.57
C CYS A 6 -12.85 -3.77 -7.92
N VAL A 7 -11.63 -4.30 -7.99
CA VAL A 7 -10.91 -4.52 -9.24
C VAL A 7 -11.17 -5.96 -9.68
N THR A 8 -11.87 -6.15 -10.79
CA THR A 8 -12.17 -7.49 -11.33
C THR A 8 -10.88 -8.27 -11.56
N GLY A 9 -10.80 -9.48 -11.01
CA GLY A 9 -9.63 -10.35 -11.12
C GLY A 9 -8.55 -10.11 -10.06
N ALA A 10 -8.65 -9.05 -9.24
CA ALA A 10 -7.75 -8.82 -8.12
C ALA A 10 -8.29 -9.47 -6.83
N ARG A 11 -7.37 -9.96 -6.00
CA ARG A 11 -7.67 -10.50 -4.68
C ARG A 11 -6.57 -10.10 -3.70
N VAL A 12 -6.95 -9.73 -2.48
CA VAL A 12 -6.02 -9.63 -1.36
C VAL A 12 -5.79 -11.03 -0.83
N VAL A 13 -4.54 -11.50 -0.88
CA VAL A 13 -4.19 -12.90 -0.59
C VAL A 13 -3.41 -13.06 0.71
N LEU A 14 -2.61 -12.06 1.06
CA LEU A 14 -1.80 -12.00 2.27
C LEU A 14 -1.87 -10.58 2.86
N GLY A 15 -1.71 -10.49 4.18
CA GLY A 15 -1.58 -9.23 4.91
C GLY A 15 -0.42 -9.29 5.91
N TRP A 16 0.16 -8.14 6.20
CA TRP A 16 1.12 -8.00 7.30
C TRP A 16 0.64 -6.83 8.16
N PRO A 17 0.34 -7.06 9.44
CA PRO A 17 -0.23 -6.04 10.30
C PRO A 17 0.79 -4.93 10.63
N GLY A 18 2.07 -5.27 10.70
CA GLY A 18 3.14 -4.34 11.06
C GLY A 18 2.85 -3.59 12.35
N THR A 19 3.28 -2.32 12.39
CA THR A 19 3.09 -1.42 13.54
C THR A 19 2.61 -0.04 13.08
N SER A 20 2.06 0.74 14.01
CA SER A 20 1.64 2.12 13.79
C SER A 20 1.96 2.95 15.03
N GLU A 21 2.90 3.89 14.94
CA GLU A 21 3.19 4.81 16.05
C GLU A 21 2.06 5.83 16.26
N MET A 22 1.42 6.28 15.18
CA MET A 22 0.34 7.28 15.24
C MET A 22 -0.99 6.73 15.75
N ALA A 23 -1.23 5.43 15.57
CA ALA A 23 -2.47 4.78 15.97
C ALA A 23 -2.23 3.28 16.23
N PRO A 24 -1.50 2.92 17.30
CA PRO A 24 -1.18 1.52 17.61
C PRO A 24 -2.42 0.64 17.77
N GLU A 25 -3.47 1.18 18.38
CA GLU A 25 -4.73 0.49 18.66
C GLU A 25 -5.47 0.03 17.39
N ARG A 26 -5.19 0.67 16.25
CA ARG A 26 -5.77 0.26 14.97
C ARG A 26 -5.28 -1.12 14.55
N ILE A 27 -4.03 -1.49 14.85
CA ILE A 27 -3.48 -2.78 14.43
C ILE A 27 -4.26 -3.92 15.08
N GLU A 28 -4.43 -3.88 16.40
CA GLU A 28 -5.21 -4.88 17.14
C GLU A 28 -6.68 -4.89 16.72
N ARG A 29 -7.26 -3.70 16.50
CA ARG A 29 -8.66 -3.55 16.07
C ARG A 29 -8.94 -4.16 14.71
N PHE A 30 -8.07 -3.95 13.72
CA PHE A 30 -8.32 -4.38 12.33
C PHE A 30 -7.89 -5.82 12.06
N ARG A 31 -7.00 -6.42 12.87
CA ARG A 31 -6.60 -7.83 12.73
C ARG A 31 -7.79 -8.80 12.55
N PRO A 32 -8.78 -8.86 13.46
CA PRO A 32 -9.90 -9.80 13.32
C PRO A 32 -10.79 -9.49 12.10
N GLU A 33 -10.88 -8.22 11.70
CA GLU A 33 -11.62 -7.83 10.49
C GLU A 33 -10.94 -8.40 9.24
N ILE A 34 -9.62 -8.28 9.12
CA ILE A 34 -8.85 -8.83 7.99
C ILE A 34 -8.91 -10.36 7.97
N GLU A 35 -8.73 -11.03 9.12
CA GLU A 35 -8.82 -12.50 9.21
C GLU A 35 -10.22 -12.99 8.79
N SER A 36 -11.28 -12.26 9.13
CA SER A 36 -12.66 -12.59 8.70
C SER A 36 -12.89 -12.50 7.18
N LEU A 37 -11.99 -11.83 6.46
CA LEU A 37 -12.01 -11.72 5.00
C LEU A 37 -11.26 -12.88 4.30
N ASN A 38 -10.81 -13.90 5.05
CA ASN A 38 -9.99 -15.01 4.55
C ASN A 38 -8.66 -14.55 3.94
N VAL A 39 -8.04 -13.54 4.57
CA VAL A 39 -6.70 -13.07 4.23
C VAL A 39 -5.74 -13.58 5.30
N ASP A 40 -4.76 -14.39 4.90
CA ASP A 40 -3.76 -14.89 5.84
C ASP A 40 -2.79 -13.77 6.25
N LEU A 41 -2.43 -13.73 7.53
CA LEU A 41 -1.50 -12.76 8.06
C LEU A 41 -0.12 -13.38 8.24
N VAL A 42 0.91 -12.77 7.64
CA VAL A 42 2.32 -13.12 7.84
C VAL A 42 2.95 -12.26 8.94
N ASP A 43 4.08 -12.72 9.47
CA ASP A 43 4.83 -12.03 10.52
C ASP A 43 5.81 -11.00 9.96
N ASP A 44 6.36 -11.25 8.76
CA ASP A 44 7.28 -10.35 8.05
C ASP A 44 6.81 -10.07 6.61
N PRO A 45 6.92 -8.83 6.09
CA PRO A 45 6.52 -8.53 4.71
C PRO A 45 7.30 -9.32 3.66
N ALA A 46 8.53 -9.77 3.94
CA ALA A 46 9.31 -10.60 3.03
C ALA A 46 8.70 -11.99 2.83
N ASP A 47 7.92 -12.50 3.78
CA ASP A 47 7.23 -13.80 3.66
C ASP A 47 6.18 -13.80 2.53
N MET A 48 5.75 -12.61 2.07
CA MET A 48 4.83 -12.48 0.93
C MET A 48 5.51 -12.71 -0.42
N ILE A 49 6.85 -12.59 -0.49
CA ILE A 49 7.59 -12.62 -1.75
C ILE A 49 7.44 -14.01 -2.40
N GLY A 50 7.08 -14.03 -3.69
CA GLY A 50 6.78 -15.27 -4.42
C GLY A 50 5.34 -15.78 -4.25
N GLN A 51 4.53 -15.13 -3.41
CA GLN A 51 3.12 -15.47 -3.19
C GLN A 51 2.16 -14.36 -3.63
N VAL A 52 2.68 -13.17 -3.96
CA VAL A 52 1.91 -12.00 -4.40
C VAL A 52 2.47 -11.43 -5.70
N ASP A 53 1.60 -10.85 -6.52
CA ASP A 53 1.97 -10.20 -7.79
C ASP A 53 2.27 -8.70 -7.63
N ALA A 54 1.83 -8.08 -6.53
CA ALA A 54 2.03 -6.66 -6.21
C ALA A 54 1.81 -6.42 -4.70
N ALA A 55 2.29 -5.28 -4.19
CA ALA A 55 2.13 -4.88 -2.79
C ALA A 55 1.42 -3.54 -2.61
N LEU A 56 0.63 -3.42 -1.54
CA LEU A 56 0.03 -2.17 -1.07
C LEU A 56 0.65 -1.82 0.30
N VAL A 57 1.39 -0.71 0.37
CA VAL A 57 1.96 -0.19 1.62
C VAL A 57 1.07 0.92 2.14
N LEU A 58 0.22 0.58 3.11
CA LEU A 58 -0.90 1.41 3.59
C LEU A 58 -0.68 1.95 5.01
N SER A 59 0.57 2.27 5.34
CA SER A 59 0.87 2.76 6.69
C SER A 59 0.28 4.16 6.86
N LEU A 60 -0.30 4.45 8.03
CA LEU A 60 -0.89 5.77 8.28
C LEU A 60 0.17 6.89 8.24
N SER A 61 1.37 6.59 8.71
CA SER A 61 2.55 7.46 8.62
C SER A 61 3.33 7.15 7.36
N GLY A 62 3.86 8.20 6.72
CA GLY A 62 4.82 8.06 5.64
C GLY A 62 6.24 7.69 6.09
N THR A 63 6.55 7.80 7.39
CA THR A 63 7.88 7.49 7.94
C THR A 63 8.35 6.05 7.62
N PRO A 64 7.55 4.99 7.86
CA PRO A 64 8.01 3.62 7.60
C PRO A 64 7.92 3.19 6.13
N HIS A 65 7.41 4.03 5.21
CA HIS A 65 7.12 3.60 3.84
C HIS A 65 8.36 3.09 3.10
N LEU A 66 9.51 3.77 3.23
CA LEU A 66 10.73 3.33 2.55
C LEU A 66 11.15 1.93 3.02
N GLU A 67 11.23 1.71 4.33
CA GLU A 67 11.60 0.42 4.90
C GLU A 67 10.64 -0.68 4.45
N ARG A 68 9.33 -0.44 4.55
CA ARG A 68 8.30 -1.43 4.22
C ARG A 68 8.19 -1.73 2.72
N THR A 69 8.63 -0.80 1.87
CA THR A 69 8.58 -0.94 0.41
C THR A 69 9.80 -1.68 -0.15
N ARG A 70 10.96 -1.56 0.51
CA ARG A 70 12.24 -2.11 0.04
C ARG A 70 12.21 -3.61 -0.33
N PRO A 71 11.61 -4.52 0.46
CA PRO A 71 11.62 -5.94 0.14
C PRO A 71 10.91 -6.24 -1.19
N PHE A 72 9.78 -5.58 -1.45
CA PHE A 72 8.99 -5.77 -2.66
C PHE A 72 9.70 -5.23 -3.90
N LEU A 73 10.29 -4.03 -3.81
CA LEU A 73 11.07 -3.47 -4.92
C LEU A 73 12.31 -4.32 -5.22
N ALA A 74 13.00 -4.81 -4.19
CA ALA A 74 14.15 -5.71 -4.34
C ALA A 74 13.76 -7.05 -5.01
N ALA A 75 12.51 -7.49 -4.82
CA ALA A 75 11.95 -8.67 -5.46
C ALA A 75 11.37 -8.41 -6.86
N GLY A 76 11.44 -7.18 -7.38
CA GLY A 76 10.88 -6.83 -8.69
C GLY A 76 9.34 -6.79 -8.71
N LEU A 77 8.71 -6.51 -7.56
CA LEU A 77 7.26 -6.41 -7.47
C LEU A 77 6.78 -4.94 -7.61
N PRO A 78 5.69 -4.68 -8.35
CA PRO A 78 5.00 -3.41 -8.34
C PRO A 78 4.50 -3.03 -6.94
N VAL A 79 4.62 -1.76 -6.56
CA VAL A 79 4.18 -1.29 -5.24
C VAL A 79 3.35 -0.01 -5.34
N PHE A 80 2.22 -0.02 -4.62
CA PHE A 80 1.48 1.20 -4.27
C PHE A 80 1.82 1.64 -2.86
N VAL A 81 2.09 2.93 -2.67
CA VAL A 81 2.35 3.54 -1.35
C VAL A 81 1.27 4.58 -1.04
N ASP A 82 0.56 4.43 0.09
CA ASP A 82 -0.49 5.35 0.50
C ASP A 82 0.07 6.75 0.83
N LYS A 83 -0.84 7.72 0.93
CA LYS A 83 -0.50 9.09 1.33
C LYS A 83 -0.36 9.22 2.86
N PRO A 84 0.57 10.06 3.35
CA PRO A 84 1.59 10.77 2.57
C PRO A 84 2.68 9.80 2.06
N MET A 85 3.17 10.02 0.83
CA MET A 85 4.19 9.16 0.21
C MET A 85 5.38 8.89 1.15
N ALA A 86 5.92 9.95 1.75
CA ALA A 86 6.97 9.86 2.77
C ALA A 86 6.91 11.09 3.69
N CYS A 87 7.58 11.01 4.84
CA CYS A 87 7.74 12.15 5.75
C CYS A 87 9.08 12.88 5.56
N ARG A 88 9.97 12.37 4.71
CA ARG A 88 11.27 12.97 4.37
C ARG A 88 11.47 12.92 2.86
N TRP A 89 12.07 13.97 2.31
CA TRP A 89 12.33 14.06 0.87
C TRP A 89 13.28 12.96 0.38
N ASP A 90 14.34 12.68 1.13
CA ASP A 90 15.29 11.62 0.77
C ASP A 90 14.63 10.24 0.71
N ASP A 91 13.68 9.96 1.61
CA ASP A 91 12.98 8.68 1.63
C ASP A 91 12.10 8.50 0.40
N ALA A 92 11.37 9.56 0.01
CA ALA A 92 10.60 9.56 -1.23
C ALA A 92 11.50 9.36 -2.46
N ARG A 93 12.59 10.13 -2.56
CA ARG A 93 13.53 10.04 -3.67
C ARG A 93 14.14 8.64 -3.77
N GLU A 94 14.52 8.05 -2.65
CA GLU A 94 15.11 6.72 -2.60
C GLU A 94 14.11 5.64 -3.03
N MET A 95 12.82 5.72 -2.64
CA MET A 95 11.81 4.78 -3.14
C MET A 95 11.67 4.83 -4.67
N PHE A 96 11.62 6.03 -5.26
CA PHE A 96 11.57 6.17 -6.72
C PHE A 96 12.84 5.62 -7.39
N ARG A 97 14.02 5.91 -6.85
CA ARG A 97 15.30 5.40 -7.37
C ARG A 97 15.35 3.86 -7.33
N LEU A 98 14.85 3.25 -6.25
CA LEU A 98 14.80 1.79 -6.11
C LEU A 98 13.81 1.16 -7.10
N ALA A 99 12.65 1.77 -7.28
CA ALA A 99 11.65 1.29 -8.23
C ALA A 99 12.15 1.38 -9.68
N GLU A 100 12.80 2.49 -10.04
CA GLU A 100 13.43 2.67 -11.34
C GLU A 100 14.55 1.63 -11.57
N ALA A 101 15.41 1.41 -10.57
CA ALA A 101 16.48 0.42 -10.66
C ALA A 101 15.96 -1.03 -10.79
N ALA A 102 14.78 -1.32 -10.23
CA ALA A 102 14.12 -2.62 -10.34
C ALA A 102 13.25 -2.76 -11.61
N ASP A 103 13.08 -1.69 -12.38
CA ASP A 103 12.20 -1.61 -13.57
C ASP A 103 10.75 -2.04 -13.27
N VAL A 104 10.19 -1.54 -12.16
CA VAL A 104 8.83 -1.89 -11.72
C VAL A 104 7.89 -0.68 -11.67
N PRO A 105 6.59 -0.86 -11.94
CA PRO A 105 5.59 0.16 -11.67
C PRO A 105 5.57 0.54 -10.17
N PHE A 106 5.65 1.85 -9.91
CA PHE A 106 5.58 2.40 -8.57
C PHE A 106 4.62 3.58 -8.54
N PHE A 107 3.63 3.54 -7.66
CA PHE A 107 2.57 4.54 -7.61
C PHE A 107 2.28 4.99 -6.18
N SER A 108 1.93 6.26 -6.03
CA SER A 108 1.34 6.80 -4.81
C SER A 108 0.30 7.84 -5.18
N GLY A 109 -0.75 7.95 -4.38
CA GLY A 109 -1.79 8.92 -4.59
C GLY A 109 -2.84 8.90 -3.50
N SER A 110 -3.72 9.88 -3.56
CA SER A 110 -4.94 9.89 -2.76
C SER A 110 -6.10 9.37 -3.60
N ALA A 111 -6.95 8.53 -2.99
CA ALA A 111 -8.22 8.13 -3.58
C ALA A 111 -9.12 9.34 -3.92
N MET A 112 -8.91 10.49 -3.27
CA MET A 112 -9.64 11.74 -3.52
C MET A 112 -9.60 12.19 -4.99
N ARG A 113 -8.56 11.80 -5.75
CA ARG A 113 -8.48 12.07 -7.20
C ARG A 113 -9.65 11.46 -7.98
N PHE A 114 -10.24 10.40 -7.45
CA PHE A 114 -11.30 9.62 -8.08
C PHE A 114 -12.68 9.85 -7.46
N CYS A 115 -12.80 10.72 -6.45
CA CYS A 115 -14.11 11.14 -5.95
C CYS A 115 -14.89 11.83 -7.08
N GLU A 116 -16.17 11.48 -7.23
CA GLU A 116 -17.03 11.96 -8.32
C GLU A 116 -17.06 13.49 -8.37
N GLU A 117 -17.13 14.13 -7.21
CA GLU A 117 -17.15 15.59 -7.08
C GLU A 117 -15.85 16.24 -7.60
N VAL A 118 -14.70 15.61 -7.35
CA VAL A 118 -13.39 16.11 -7.81
C VAL A 118 -13.25 15.91 -9.33
N VAL A 119 -13.67 14.75 -9.82
CA VAL A 119 -13.67 14.42 -11.25
C VAL A 119 -14.58 15.38 -12.02
N ASP A 120 -15.79 15.62 -11.54
CA ASP A 120 -16.76 16.51 -12.19
C ASP A 120 -16.31 17.97 -12.16
N PHE A 121 -15.70 18.42 -11.05
CA PHE A 121 -15.09 19.75 -11.01
C PHE A 121 -14.01 19.94 -12.08
N CYS A 122 -13.20 18.91 -12.34
CA CYS A 122 -12.15 18.98 -13.37
C CYS A 122 -12.71 18.99 -14.80
N LYS A 123 -13.88 18.39 -15.05
CA LYS A 123 -14.56 18.40 -16.36
C LYS A 123 -15.22 19.75 -16.69
N LEU A 124 -15.51 20.57 -15.68
CA LEU A 124 -16.09 21.91 -15.85
C LEU A 124 -15.05 22.98 -16.24
N ARG A 125 -13.78 22.60 -16.35
CA ARG A 125 -12.67 23.50 -16.70
C ARG A 125 -12.28 23.40 -18.17
#